data_AF-A0A838S962-F1
#
_entry.id   AF-A0A838S962-F1
#
_cell.length_a   1.000
_cell.length_b   1.000
_cell.length_c   1.000
_cell.angle_alpha   90.00
_cell.angle_beta   90.00
_cell.angle_gamma   90.00
#
_symmetry.space_group_name_H-M   'P 1'
#
loop_
_entity.id
_entity.type
_entity.pdbx_description
1 polymer ?
#
loop_
_entity_poly.entity_id
_entity_poly.type
_entity_poly.pdbx_seq_one_letter_code
_entity_poly.pdbx_strand_id
1 'polypeptide(L)' 'HNPVLAARHAHLTGRADNPLTDTQARVAVAASLLRQLHAVVVTGTAWDPAIAAGLDRREDGAATAA' A
#
# COMPACT_ATOMS: atom_id res chain seq x y z
N HIS A 1 12.68 9.50 5.16
CA HIS A 1 11.63 9.21 6.15
C HIS A 1 10.28 9.33 5.44
N ASN A 2 9.56 8.23 5.19
CA ASN A 2 8.29 8.25 4.42
C ASN A 2 7.11 7.94 5.37
N PRO A 3 6.17 8.89 5.60
CA PRO A 3 5.09 8.71 6.57
C PRO A 3 4.07 7.63 6.16
N VAL A 4 3.86 7.40 4.86
CA VAL A 4 2.93 6.36 4.36
C VAL A 4 3.44 4.96 4.71
N LEU A 5 4.75 4.72 4.53
CA LEU A 5 5.35 3.43 4.85
C LEU A 5 5.43 3.20 6.37
N ALA A 6 5.67 4.25 7.15
CA ALA A 6 5.64 4.18 8.60
C ALA A 6 4.24 3.85 9.13
N ALA A 7 3.20 4.51 8.62
CA ALA A 7 1.80 4.22 8.96
C ALA A 7 1.41 2.79 8.58
N ARG A 8 1.82 2.31 7.38
CA ARG A 8 1.58 0.92 6.98
C ARG A 8 2.27 -0.06 7.92
N HIS A 9 3.52 0.18 8.30
CA HIS A 9 4.23 -0.69 9.26
C HIS A 9 3.48 -0.75 10.60
N ALA A 10 3.14 0.40 11.18
CA ALA A 10 2.41 0.49 12.44
C ALA A 10 1.07 -0.25 12.38
N HIS A 11 0.33 -0.10 11.28
CA HIS A 11 -0.91 -0.83 11.07
C HIS A 11 -0.70 -2.35 11.00
N LEU A 12 0.33 -2.82 10.30
CA LEU A 12 0.59 -4.25 10.11
C LEU A 12 1.01 -4.96 11.41
N THR A 13 1.73 -4.28 12.30
CA THR A 13 2.17 -4.82 13.59
C THR A 13 1.15 -4.60 14.72
N GLY A 14 0.29 -3.58 14.61
CA GLY A 14 -0.65 -3.18 15.68
C GLY A 14 -2.09 -3.65 15.51
N ARG A 15 -2.41 -4.37 14.42
CA ARG A 15 -3.76 -4.88 14.15
C ARG A 15 -4.19 -5.96 15.15
N ALA A 16 -5.46 -5.93 15.52
CA ALA A 16 -6.04 -6.81 16.56
C ALA A 16 -5.99 -8.28 16.16
N ASP A 17 -6.27 -8.59 14.89
CA ASP A 17 -6.26 -9.94 14.35
C ASP A 17 -5.01 -10.19 13.50
N ASN A 18 -4.32 -11.30 13.76
CA ASN A 18 -3.12 -11.74 13.03
C ASN A 18 -2.06 -10.62 12.84
N PRO A 19 -1.54 -10.04 13.94
CA PRO A 19 -0.47 -9.06 13.85
C PRO A 19 0.77 -9.70 13.22
N LEU A 20 1.43 -8.97 12.32
CA LEU A 20 2.69 -9.45 11.78
C LEU A 20 3.82 -9.18 12.74
N THR A 21 4.82 -10.06 12.71
CA THR A 21 6.12 -9.75 13.29
C THR A 21 6.72 -8.54 12.58
N ASP A 22 7.61 -7.84 13.28
CA ASP A 22 8.35 -6.71 12.73
C ASP A 22 9.04 -7.06 11.38
N THR A 23 9.70 -8.22 11.29
CA THR A 23 10.30 -8.71 10.03
C THR A 23 9.27 -8.88 8.93
N GLN A 24 8.13 -9.52 9.21
CA GLN A 24 7.07 -9.72 8.23
C GLN A 24 6.48 -8.38 7.76
N ALA A 25 6.29 -7.42 8.68
CA ALA A 25 5.81 -6.09 8.35
C ALA A 25 6.80 -5.33 7.45
N ARG A 26 8.11 -5.40 7.72
CA ARG A 26 9.14 -4.83 6.85
C ARG A 26 9.12 -5.42 5.45
N VAL A 27 8.99 -6.75 5.33
CA VAL A 27 8.90 -7.43 4.02
C VAL A 27 7.66 -6.98 3.26
N ALA A 28 6.51 -6.89 3.91
CA ALA A 28 5.28 -6.39 3.30
C ALA A 28 5.41 -4.92 2.84
N VAL A 29 6.07 -4.07 3.64
CA VAL A 29 6.37 -2.68 3.27
C VAL A 29 7.28 -2.63 2.04
N ALA A 30 8.35 -3.43 2.00
CA ALA A 30 9.26 -3.51 0.86
C ALA A 30 8.54 -3.98 -0.41
N ALA A 31 7.72 -5.03 -0.32
CA ALA A 31 6.91 -5.49 -1.44
C ALA A 31 5.96 -4.41 -1.96
N SER A 32 5.39 -3.60 -1.07
CA SER A 32 4.54 -2.47 -1.46
C SER A 32 5.31 -1.35 -2.16
N LEU A 33 6.55 -1.10 -1.76
CA LEU A 33 7.45 -0.16 -2.43
C LEU A 33 7.80 -0.65 -3.83
N LEU A 34 8.13 -1.94 -3.99
CA LEU A 34 8.41 -2.53 -5.31
C LEU A 34 7.23 -2.38 -6.26
N ARG A 35 6.00 -2.58 -5.77
CA ARG A 35 4.78 -2.37 -6.57
C ARG A 35 4.61 -0.91 -7.01
N GLN A 36 4.91 0.05 -6.14
CA GLN A 36 4.87 1.48 -6.48
C GLN A 36 5.92 1.83 -7.52
N LEU A 37 7.15 1.31 -7.37
CA LEU A 37 8.20 1.51 -8.37
C LEU A 37 7.79 0.94 -9.73
N HIS A 38 7.17 -0.24 -9.76
CA HIS A 38 6.63 -0.79 -10.99
C HIS A 38 5.57 0.14 -11.63
N ALA A 39 4.62 0.66 -10.86
CA ALA A 39 3.60 1.58 -11.38
C ALA A 39 4.23 2.85 -11.99
N VAL A 40 5.24 3.42 -11.33
CA VAL A 40 5.93 4.61 -11.86
C VAL A 40 6.73 4.30 -13.11
N VAL A 41 7.56 3.24 -13.07
CA VAL A 41 8.55 2.95 -14.11
C VAL A 41 7.93 2.26 -15.33
N VAL A 42 6.99 1.33 -15.11
CA VAL A 42 6.43 0.48 -16.15
C VAL A 42 5.14 1.05 -16.71
N THR A 43 4.26 1.60 -15.86
CA THR A 43 2.94 2.11 -16.29
C THR A 43 2.90 3.63 -16.42
N GLY A 44 3.98 4.34 -16.07
CA GLY A 44 4.05 5.80 -16.15
C GLY A 44 3.12 6.52 -15.16
N THR A 45 2.59 5.80 -14.17
CA THR A 45 1.68 6.38 -13.18
C THR A 45 2.47 7.25 -12.22
N ALA A 46 2.19 8.55 -12.20
CA ALA A 46 2.83 9.46 -11.26
C ALA A 46 2.64 8.99 -9.81
N TRP A 47 3.67 9.17 -8.99
CA TRP A 47 3.58 8.79 -7.59
C TRP A 47 2.60 9.70 -6.85
N ASP A 48 1.62 9.09 -6.17
CA ASP A 48 0.62 9.76 -5.36
C ASP A 48 0.54 9.10 -3.98
N PRO A 49 0.58 9.86 -2.86
CA PRO A 49 0.53 9.31 -1.52
C PRO A 49 -0.78 8.58 -1.18
N ALA A 50 -1.92 8.98 -1.73
CA ALA A 50 -3.22 8.33 -1.55
C ALA A 50 -3.27 6.97 -2.28
N ILE A 51 -2.74 6.91 -3.52
CA ILE A 51 -2.58 5.65 -4.26
C ILE A 51 -1.59 4.72 -3.52
N ALA A 52 -0.45 5.25 -3.09
CA ALA A 52 0.56 4.51 -2.34
C ALA A 52 0.03 3.94 -1.00
N ALA A 53 -0.80 4.71 -0.31
CA ALA A 53 -1.51 4.28 0.90
C ALA A 53 -2.57 3.21 0.61
N GLY A 54 -3.01 3.07 -0.64
CA GLY A 54 -4.08 2.15 -1.05
C GLY A 54 -5.48 2.68 -0.73
N LEU A 55 -5.59 3.99 -0.50
CA LEU A 55 -6.85 4.68 -0.23
C LEU A 55 -7.66 4.89 -1.53
N ASP A 56 -6.95 4.95 -2.66
CA ASP A 56 -7.54 5.08 -3.99
C ASP A 56 -7.90 3.72 -4.62
N ARG A 57 -8.36 2.75 -3.81
CA ARG A 57 -8.90 1.48 -4.32
C ARG A 57 -10.28 1.64 -5.00
N ARG A 58 -10.72 2.88 -5.20
CA ARG A 58 -12.04 3.31 -5.70
C ARG A 58 -11.92 3.59 -7.21
N GLU A 59 -12.80 3.20 -8.15
CA GLU A 59 -14.21 2.73 -8.11
C GLU A 59 -14.61 1.83 -9.31
N ASP A 60 -13.67 1.23 -10.06
CA ASP A 60 -14.01 0.60 -11.37
C ASP A 60 -14.96 -0.62 -11.31
N GLY A 61 -15.17 -1.23 -10.14
CA GLY A 61 -16.01 -2.44 -10.00
C GLY A 61 -17.46 -2.18 -9.55
N ALA A 62 -17.79 -0.98 -9.06
CA ALA A 62 -19.10 -0.71 -8.45
C ALA A 62 -20.10 -0.03 -9.41
N ALA A 63 -19.63 0.58 -10.51
CA ALA A 63 -20.48 1.34 -11.44
C ALA A 63 -21.08 0.51 -12.59
N THR A 64 -20.72 -0.77 -12.76
CA THR A 64 -21.17 -1.62 -13.88
C THR A 64 -22.33 -2.56 -13.51
N ALA A 65 -23.01 -2.33 -12.37
CA ALA A 65 -24.07 -3.21 -11.85
C ALA A 65 -25.36 -2.47 -11.45
N ALA A 66 -25.81 -1.51 -12.25
CA ALA A 66 -27.13 -0.88 -12.15
C ALA A 66 -27.77 -0.81 -13.55
#